data_AF-A0A518DWF1-F1
#
_entry.id   AF-A0A518DWF1-F1
#
_cell.length_a   1.000
_cell.length_b   1.000
_cell.length_c   1.000
_cell.angle_alpha   90.00
_cell.angle_beta   90.00
_cell.angle_gamma   90.00
#
_symmetry.space_group_name_H-M   'P 1'
#
loop_
_entity.id
_entity.type
_entity.pdbx_description
1 polymer ?
#
loop_
_entity_poly.entity_id
_entity_poly.type
_entity_poly.pdbx_seq_one_letter_code
_entity_poly.pdbx_strand_id
1 'polypeptide(L)'
;MARIVYTAPLFLWGLLLLGTASAQQINISTPYVQANDSFYENIGGNFNFFFGGGGGGSGSRIVGIDPFGNLIMGGAIPFTQNSAGSAIPPFGGYNPGANGNLGIGAFGNGVGGLGNLSFSQGSQRSLVSQTPNVTIMNGGTGTFIDTSQTPFVTGVVPVVGRGYVPVRLPAAAAFFPPVPSQGPSPLDLAVQRIHEDAARGAGPRLGAPQVRPQLTAEERAAARVAAAPASSAEHGDLSVAAIKLQRANQLAEEAAAEQAEIEALVEKARGAVAAGKAGVARIYYRQAATRATGETRSAILSAIEDLGE
;
A
#
# COMPACT_ATOMS: atom_id res chain seq x y z
N MET A 1 -98.36 22.79 25.69
CA MET A 1 -97.44 21.65 25.93
C MET A 1 -96.89 21.15 24.60
N ALA A 2 -95.70 20.55 24.65
CA ALA A 2 -94.91 19.93 23.57
C ALA A 2 -94.02 20.85 22.71
N ARG A 3 -92.72 20.86 23.05
CA ARG A 3 -91.61 21.23 22.16
C ARG A 3 -91.03 19.94 21.56
N ILE A 4 -90.92 19.92 20.23
CA ILE A 4 -90.26 18.86 19.46
C ILE A 4 -88.77 19.23 19.36
N VAL A 5 -87.89 18.37 19.86
CA VAL A 5 -86.43 18.49 19.72
C VAL A 5 -85.98 17.45 18.69
N TYR A 6 -85.42 17.93 17.58
CA TYR A 6 -84.72 17.12 16.59
C TYR A 6 -83.30 16.81 17.08
N THR A 7 -83.01 15.54 17.30
CA THR A 7 -81.65 15.02 17.50
C THR A 7 -81.13 14.46 16.16
N ALA A 8 -80.24 15.21 15.52
CA ALA A 8 -79.44 14.73 14.38
C ALA A 8 -78.14 14.05 14.88
N PRO A 9 -77.57 13.07 14.15
CA PRO A 9 -76.58 12.14 14.68
C PRO A 9 -75.15 12.71 14.61
N LEU A 10 -74.48 12.79 15.77
CA LEU A 10 -73.07 13.13 15.95
C LEU A 10 -72.11 11.95 15.68
N PHE A 11 -72.38 11.12 14.67
CA PHE A 11 -71.58 9.89 14.43
C PHE A 11 -70.76 9.89 13.13
N LEU A 12 -70.67 11.02 12.42
CA LEU A 12 -69.98 11.11 11.12
C LEU A 12 -68.80 12.11 11.09
N TRP A 13 -68.15 12.34 12.23
CA TRP A 13 -66.97 13.23 12.32
C TRP A 13 -65.74 12.57 12.98
N GLY A 14 -65.77 11.26 13.24
CA GLY A 14 -64.66 10.53 13.86
C GLY A 14 -63.65 9.91 12.89
N LEU A 15 -63.90 9.94 11.58
CA LEU A 15 -63.12 9.18 10.59
C LEU A 15 -62.37 10.06 9.58
N LEU A 16 -61.83 11.21 10.01
CA LEU A 16 -61.06 12.09 9.13
C LEU A 16 -59.87 12.80 9.81
N LEU A 17 -59.28 12.16 10.82
CA LEU A 17 -58.06 12.64 11.50
C LEU A 17 -56.99 11.54 11.63
N LEU A 18 -56.91 10.62 10.67
CA LEU A 18 -55.68 9.85 10.45
C LEU A 18 -54.69 10.77 9.73
N GLY A 19 -54.05 11.65 10.51
CA GLY A 19 -52.90 12.40 10.04
C GLY A 19 -51.86 11.41 9.51
N THR A 20 -51.48 11.56 8.26
CA THR A 20 -50.34 10.85 7.68
C THR A 20 -49.10 11.29 8.45
N ALA A 21 -48.66 10.51 9.43
CA ALA A 21 -47.37 10.71 10.07
C ALA A 21 -46.30 10.46 8.99
N SER A 22 -45.80 11.53 8.35
CA SER A 22 -44.65 11.39 7.46
C SER A 22 -43.43 11.19 8.34
N ALA A 23 -42.80 10.02 8.23
CA ALA A 23 -41.50 9.82 8.83
C ALA A 23 -40.50 10.63 8.02
N GLN A 24 -39.79 11.55 8.67
CA GLN A 24 -38.71 12.30 8.05
C GLN A 24 -37.62 11.32 7.60
N GLN A 25 -37.18 11.42 6.36
CA GLN A 25 -36.13 10.58 5.80
C GLN A 25 -34.80 11.34 5.82
N ILE A 26 -33.72 10.67 6.20
CA ILE A 26 -32.37 11.24 6.31
C ILE A 26 -31.44 10.44 5.40
N ASN A 27 -30.70 11.14 4.55
CA ASN A 27 -29.63 10.56 3.74
C ASN A 27 -28.29 10.79 4.46
N ILE A 28 -27.53 9.72 4.67
CA ILE A 28 -26.24 9.74 5.36
C ILE A 28 -25.18 9.24 4.38
N SER A 29 -24.15 10.04 4.16
CA SER A 29 -23.02 9.73 3.30
C SER A 29 -21.72 9.94 4.07
N THR A 30 -20.84 8.93 4.10
CA THR A 30 -19.57 8.99 4.85
C THR A 30 -18.39 8.72 3.91
N PRO A 31 -17.72 9.75 3.37
CA PRO A 31 -16.59 9.55 2.47
C PRO A 31 -15.38 8.97 3.22
N TYR A 32 -14.75 7.97 2.62
CA TYR A 32 -13.50 7.36 3.01
C TYR A 32 -12.49 7.57 1.89
N VAL A 33 -11.38 8.25 2.18
CA VAL A 33 -10.29 8.47 1.23
C VAL A 33 -8.99 8.01 1.86
N GLN A 34 -8.29 7.11 1.18
CA GLN A 34 -6.96 6.66 1.54
C GLN A 34 -6.02 6.89 0.35
N ALA A 35 -4.96 7.66 0.58
CA ALA A 35 -3.86 7.81 -0.37
C ALA A 35 -2.62 7.13 0.22
N ASN A 36 -1.98 6.27 -0.58
CA ASN A 36 -0.71 5.64 -0.24
C ASN A 36 0.29 5.99 -1.34
N ASP A 37 1.49 6.41 -0.95
CA ASP A 37 2.62 6.61 -1.88
C ASP A 37 3.81 5.82 -1.36
N SER A 38 4.53 5.18 -2.27
CA SER A 38 5.69 4.36 -1.97
C SER A 38 6.72 4.60 -3.05
N PHE A 39 7.94 4.90 -2.64
CA PHE A 39 9.05 5.16 -3.55
C PHE A 39 10.30 4.44 -3.06
N TYR A 40 11.08 3.93 -4.01
CA TYR A 40 12.44 3.51 -3.74
C TYR A 40 13.41 3.99 -4.81
N GLU A 41 14.64 4.15 -4.35
CA GLU A 41 15.83 4.28 -5.18
C GLU A 41 16.88 3.34 -4.62
N ASN A 42 17.52 2.56 -5.49
CA ASN A 42 18.58 1.65 -5.16
C ASN A 42 19.76 1.98 -6.06
N ILE A 43 20.92 2.24 -5.45
CA ILE A 43 22.20 2.33 -6.14
C ILE A 43 23.15 1.41 -5.38
N GLY A 44 23.46 0.29 -5.99
CA GLY A 44 24.44 -0.68 -5.52
C GLY A 44 25.72 -0.60 -6.33
N GLY A 45 26.85 -0.70 -5.64
CA GLY A 45 28.17 -0.80 -6.27
C GLY A 45 28.86 -2.08 -5.84
N ASN A 46 29.60 -2.67 -6.78
CA ASN A 46 30.51 -3.76 -6.53
C ASN A 46 31.81 -3.52 -7.28
N PHE A 47 32.93 -3.82 -6.66
CA PHE A 47 34.19 -3.93 -7.37
C PHE A 47 34.97 -5.16 -6.93
N ASN A 48 35.67 -5.72 -7.90
CA ASN A 48 36.57 -6.84 -7.73
C ASN A 48 37.88 -6.48 -8.42
N PHE A 49 39.00 -6.84 -7.83
CA PHE A 49 40.29 -6.73 -8.50
C PHE A 49 41.16 -7.92 -8.14
N PHE A 50 42.15 -8.19 -8.97
CA PHE A 50 43.12 -9.24 -8.71
C PHE A 50 44.51 -8.80 -9.14
N PHE A 51 45.50 -9.28 -8.39
CA PHE A 51 46.90 -9.25 -8.77
C PHE A 51 47.30 -10.67 -9.15
N GLY A 52 47.46 -10.93 -10.43
CA GLY A 52 47.98 -12.18 -10.97
C GLY A 52 49.49 -12.33 -10.71
N GLY A 53 49.89 -13.52 -10.28
CA GLY A 53 51.28 -13.92 -10.23
C GLY A 53 51.79 -14.16 -11.65
N GLY A 54 52.94 -13.55 -11.99
CA GLY A 54 53.56 -13.69 -13.31
C GLY A 54 53.61 -15.15 -13.77
N GLY A 55 53.07 -15.41 -14.96
CA GLY A 55 53.05 -16.74 -15.57
C GLY A 55 54.46 -17.26 -15.80
N GLY A 56 54.80 -18.39 -15.17
CA GLY A 56 55.86 -19.33 -15.58
C GLY A 56 57.32 -18.84 -15.69
N GLY A 57 57.62 -17.56 -15.48
CA GLY A 57 58.96 -16.99 -15.59
C GLY A 57 59.74 -17.02 -14.27
N SER A 58 61.07 -17.18 -14.36
CA SER A 58 62.00 -17.09 -13.23
C SER A 58 62.13 -15.62 -12.77
N GLY A 59 61.14 -15.15 -12.01
CA GLY A 59 61.08 -13.81 -11.41
C GLY A 59 60.16 -13.81 -10.18
N SER A 60 60.04 -12.66 -9.49
CA SER A 60 59.19 -12.51 -8.31
C SER A 60 57.74 -12.97 -8.59
N ARG A 61 57.29 -14.03 -7.90
CA ARG A 61 55.92 -14.57 -8.04
C ARG A 61 55.08 -14.09 -6.85
N ILE A 62 54.04 -13.33 -7.15
CA ILE A 62 52.95 -13.11 -6.20
C ILE A 62 52.22 -14.45 -6.04
N VAL A 63 52.07 -14.92 -4.80
CA VAL A 63 51.30 -16.14 -4.47
C VAL A 63 50.23 -15.76 -3.47
N GLY A 64 48.97 -15.97 -3.83
CA GLY A 64 47.84 -15.78 -2.92
C GLY A 64 47.72 -16.94 -1.93
N ILE A 65 47.12 -16.65 -0.77
CA ILE A 65 46.75 -17.64 0.24
C ILE A 65 45.22 -17.61 0.33
N ASP A 66 44.57 -18.78 0.28
CA ASP A 66 43.13 -18.89 0.46
C ASP A 66 42.73 -18.61 1.92
N PRO A 67 41.43 -18.43 2.23
CA PRO A 67 40.97 -18.21 3.61
C PRO A 67 41.29 -19.35 4.60
N PHE A 68 41.73 -20.51 4.11
CA PHE A 68 42.10 -21.68 4.90
C PHE A 68 43.62 -21.85 5.04
N GLY A 69 44.42 -20.90 4.55
CA GLY A 69 45.87 -20.90 4.68
C GLY A 69 46.61 -21.65 3.56
N ASN A 70 45.92 -22.17 2.54
CA ASN A 70 46.56 -22.89 1.44
C ASN A 70 47.02 -21.93 0.33
N LEU A 71 48.13 -22.25 -0.33
CA LEU A 71 48.61 -21.48 -1.47
C LEU A 71 47.70 -21.65 -2.69
N ILE A 72 47.33 -20.53 -3.33
CA ILE A 72 46.55 -20.51 -4.57
C ILE A 72 47.51 -20.73 -5.74
N MET A 73 47.51 -21.93 -6.31
CA MET A 73 48.28 -22.28 -7.51
C MET A 73 47.82 -21.42 -8.70
N GLY A 74 48.72 -20.59 -9.24
CA GLY A 74 48.41 -19.56 -10.25
C GLY A 74 48.64 -18.13 -9.78
N GLY A 75 48.87 -17.93 -8.48
CA GLY A 75 49.43 -16.69 -7.94
C GLY A 75 48.51 -15.47 -7.92
N ALA A 76 47.23 -15.64 -8.24
CA ALA A 76 46.27 -14.55 -8.18
C ALA A 76 45.85 -14.26 -6.73
N ILE A 77 45.93 -13.01 -6.30
CA ILE A 77 45.31 -12.50 -5.05
C ILE A 77 44.00 -11.82 -5.44
N PRO A 78 42.83 -12.46 -5.24
CA PRO A 78 41.54 -11.83 -5.52
C PRO A 78 41.09 -10.95 -4.35
N PHE A 79 40.54 -9.79 -4.67
CA PHE A 79 39.71 -8.99 -3.79
C PHE A 79 38.30 -8.95 -4.37
N THR A 80 37.31 -9.24 -3.52
CA THR A 80 35.88 -9.15 -3.88
C THR A 80 35.13 -8.36 -2.82
N GLN A 81 34.55 -7.23 -3.18
CA GLN A 81 33.78 -6.40 -2.24
C GLN A 81 32.45 -7.04 -1.83
N ASN A 82 31.79 -7.73 -2.77
CA ASN A 82 30.46 -8.34 -2.64
C ASN A 82 29.35 -7.49 -1.95
N SER A 83 29.36 -6.16 -2.11
CA SER A 83 28.45 -5.23 -1.39
C SER A 83 27.12 -4.90 -2.08
N ALA A 84 26.90 -5.30 -3.34
CA ALA A 84 25.72 -4.86 -4.10
C ALA A 84 24.39 -5.31 -3.47
N GLY A 85 24.37 -6.45 -2.78
CA GLY A 85 23.21 -6.94 -2.03
C GLY A 85 22.92 -6.20 -0.72
N SER A 86 23.81 -5.32 -0.24
CA SER A 86 23.62 -4.56 1.00
C SER A 86 22.86 -3.25 0.80
N ALA A 87 22.69 -2.79 -0.45
CA ALA A 87 22.04 -1.53 -0.77
C ALA A 87 20.51 -1.64 -0.91
N ILE A 88 19.91 -2.77 -0.51
CA ILE A 88 18.48 -3.05 -0.69
C ILE A 88 17.65 -2.02 0.12
N PRO A 89 16.80 -1.21 -0.54
CA PRO A 89 15.94 -0.26 0.15
C PRO A 89 14.98 -0.99 1.09
N PRO A 90 14.86 -0.56 2.36
CA PRO A 90 13.96 -1.20 3.33
C PRO A 90 12.48 -0.82 3.11
N PHE A 91 12.19 0.08 2.18
CA PHE A 91 10.84 0.56 1.85
C PHE A 91 10.71 0.78 0.34
N GLY A 92 9.47 0.96 -0.15
CA GLY A 92 9.18 1.25 -1.54
C GLY A 92 8.86 0.03 -2.42
N GLY A 93 8.91 -1.18 -1.87
CA GLY A 93 8.62 -2.40 -2.64
C GLY A 93 9.71 -2.72 -3.67
N TYR A 94 10.97 -2.56 -3.26
CA TYR A 94 12.14 -2.85 -4.10
C TYR A 94 12.02 -4.19 -4.82
N ASN A 95 12.13 -4.15 -6.16
CA ASN A 95 12.16 -5.33 -6.99
C ASN A 95 13.59 -5.52 -7.56
N PRO A 96 14.37 -6.50 -7.06
CA PRO A 96 15.72 -6.76 -7.57
C PRO A 96 15.74 -7.22 -9.04
N GLY A 97 14.62 -7.75 -9.55
CA GLY A 97 14.47 -8.12 -10.96
C GLY A 97 14.35 -6.93 -11.92
N ALA A 98 14.13 -5.72 -11.39
CA ALA A 98 14.02 -4.48 -12.17
C ALA A 98 15.33 -3.66 -12.23
N ASN A 99 16.45 -4.21 -11.74
CA ASN A 99 17.73 -3.51 -11.71
C ASN A 99 18.36 -3.35 -13.11
N GLY A 100 18.76 -2.12 -13.44
CA GLY A 100 19.73 -1.85 -14.49
C GLY A 100 21.15 -2.13 -13.97
N ASN A 101 21.97 -2.81 -14.77
CA ASN A 101 23.35 -3.15 -14.40
C ASN A 101 24.33 -2.58 -15.43
N LEU A 102 25.28 -1.79 -14.95
CA LEU A 102 26.41 -1.28 -15.72
C LEU A 102 27.69 -1.96 -15.24
N GLY A 103 28.44 -2.58 -16.15
CA GLY A 103 29.74 -3.19 -15.85
C GLY A 103 30.88 -2.47 -16.55
N ILE A 104 31.98 -2.23 -15.85
CA ILE A 104 33.24 -1.75 -16.40
C ILE A 104 34.38 -2.68 -15.98
N GLY A 105 35.28 -3.02 -16.90
CA GLY A 105 36.42 -3.87 -16.61
C GLY A 105 37.69 -3.32 -17.22
N ALA A 106 38.79 -3.45 -16.50
CA ALA A 106 40.14 -3.15 -16.98
C ALA A 106 41.04 -4.35 -16.70
N PHE A 107 41.75 -4.83 -17.72
CA PHE A 107 42.61 -6.01 -17.63
C PHE A 107 43.93 -5.74 -18.33
N GLY A 108 45.06 -6.08 -17.70
CA GLY A 108 46.37 -6.00 -18.33
C GLY A 108 47.51 -6.51 -17.45
N ASN A 109 48.52 -7.15 -18.05
CA ASN A 109 49.80 -7.54 -17.43
C ASN A 109 49.73 -7.99 -15.96
N GLY A 110 48.90 -9.01 -15.66
CA GLY A 110 48.80 -9.56 -14.32
C GLY A 110 48.07 -8.69 -13.31
N VAL A 111 47.34 -7.65 -13.74
CA VAL A 111 46.42 -6.89 -12.89
C VAL A 111 45.09 -6.72 -13.63
N GLY A 112 43.99 -6.95 -12.94
CA GLY A 112 42.68 -6.77 -13.52
C GLY A 112 41.64 -6.39 -12.49
N GLY A 113 40.61 -5.70 -12.93
CA GLY A 113 39.50 -5.29 -12.11
C GLY A 113 38.20 -5.20 -12.87
N LEU A 114 37.11 -5.45 -12.16
CA LEU A 114 35.74 -5.39 -12.62
C LEU A 114 34.94 -4.56 -11.63
N GLY A 115 34.37 -3.46 -12.08
CA GLY A 115 33.37 -2.70 -11.37
C GLY A 115 31.98 -2.99 -11.95
N ASN A 116 30.98 -3.10 -11.08
CA ASN A 116 29.59 -3.17 -11.45
C ASN A 116 28.79 -2.15 -10.63
N LEU A 117 27.91 -1.42 -11.31
CA LEU A 117 26.92 -0.55 -10.71
C LEU A 117 25.54 -1.12 -11.05
N SER A 118 24.73 -1.35 -10.02
CA SER A 118 23.33 -1.74 -10.15
C SER A 118 22.46 -0.56 -9.71
N PHE A 119 21.49 -0.17 -10.52
CA PHE A 119 20.57 0.92 -10.20
C PHE A 119 19.13 0.51 -10.45
N SER A 120 18.21 0.91 -9.59
CA SER A 120 16.78 0.86 -9.86
C SER A 120 16.02 1.92 -9.11
N GLN A 121 14.88 2.30 -9.67
CA GLN A 121 13.95 3.23 -9.07
C GLN A 121 12.54 2.70 -9.29
N GLY A 122 11.65 2.95 -8.35
CA GLY A 122 10.24 2.64 -8.51
C GLY A 122 9.38 3.57 -7.66
N SER A 123 8.18 3.85 -8.15
CA SER A 123 7.15 4.58 -7.42
C SER A 123 5.82 3.86 -7.59
N GLN A 124 5.06 3.75 -6.51
CA GLN A 124 3.70 3.22 -6.49
C GLN A 124 2.82 4.18 -5.70
N ARG A 125 1.83 4.74 -6.37
CA ARG A 125 0.80 5.57 -5.76
C ARG A 125 -0.56 4.88 -5.88
N SER A 126 -1.27 4.77 -4.77
CA SER A 126 -2.63 4.23 -4.72
C SER A 126 -3.57 5.25 -4.07
N LEU A 127 -4.74 5.43 -4.67
CA LEU A 127 -5.82 6.25 -4.13
C LEU A 127 -7.09 5.39 -4.07
N VAL A 128 -7.62 5.19 -2.87
CA VAL A 128 -8.89 4.53 -2.64
C VAL A 128 -9.88 5.57 -2.13
N SER A 129 -10.98 5.77 -2.86
CA SER A 129 -12.07 6.65 -2.45
C SER A 129 -13.37 5.85 -2.45
N GLN A 130 -14.00 5.72 -1.29
CA GLN A 130 -15.24 4.99 -1.09
C GLN A 130 -16.21 5.84 -0.28
N THR A 131 -17.41 6.04 -0.80
CA THR A 131 -18.42 6.86 -0.12
C THR A 131 -19.72 6.07 -0.03
N PRO A 132 -19.93 5.27 1.03
CA PRO A 132 -21.22 4.65 1.29
C PRO A 132 -22.29 5.71 1.54
N ASN A 133 -23.48 5.47 1.00
CA ASN A 133 -24.66 6.29 1.17
C ASN A 133 -25.84 5.40 1.61
N VAL A 134 -26.48 5.74 2.72
CA VAL A 134 -27.67 5.06 3.24
C VAL A 134 -28.77 6.06 3.52
N THR A 135 -30.00 5.72 3.19
CA THR A 135 -31.16 6.54 3.49
C THR A 135 -32.03 5.85 4.53
N ILE A 136 -32.21 6.47 5.69
CA ILE A 136 -32.94 5.91 6.84
C ILE A 136 -34.10 6.81 7.25
N MET A 137 -35.12 6.22 7.88
CA MET A 137 -36.19 6.99 8.54
C MET A 137 -35.66 7.59 9.85
N ASN A 138 -36.20 8.74 10.26
CA ASN A 138 -35.85 9.38 11.53
C ASN A 138 -36.16 8.43 12.69
N GLY A 139 -35.15 8.17 13.53
CA GLY A 139 -35.22 7.20 14.63
C GLY A 139 -35.01 5.73 14.21
N GLY A 140 -34.87 5.43 12.92
CA GLY A 140 -34.56 4.09 12.42
C GLY A 140 -33.05 3.80 12.44
N THR A 141 -32.69 2.53 12.61
CA THR A 141 -31.29 2.07 12.44
C THR A 141 -31.13 1.48 11.03
N GLY A 142 -30.07 1.87 10.34
CA GLY A 142 -29.67 1.28 9.05
C GLY A 142 -28.22 0.82 9.10
N THR A 143 -27.90 -0.25 8.37
CA THR A 143 -26.52 -0.71 8.20
C THR A 143 -26.24 -0.89 6.71
N PHE A 144 -25.04 -0.52 6.28
CA PHE A 144 -24.53 -0.77 4.94
C PHE A 144 -23.30 -1.65 5.07
N ILE A 145 -23.29 -2.80 4.40
CA ILE A 145 -22.21 -3.78 4.47
C ILE A 145 -21.84 -4.17 3.05
N ASP A 146 -20.61 -3.84 2.65
CA ASP A 146 -19.96 -4.35 1.45
C ASP A 146 -18.74 -5.17 1.91
N THR A 147 -18.95 -6.46 2.14
CA THR A 147 -17.89 -7.37 2.59
C THR A 147 -17.99 -8.71 1.87
N SER A 148 -16.83 -9.34 1.67
CA SER A 148 -16.77 -10.74 1.22
C SER A 148 -16.69 -11.66 2.43
N GLN A 149 -17.54 -12.69 2.50
CA GLN A 149 -17.53 -13.67 3.58
C GLN A 149 -16.62 -14.85 3.20
N THR A 150 -15.56 -15.08 3.96
CA THR A 150 -14.67 -16.22 3.83
C THR A 150 -14.92 -17.22 4.97
N PRO A 151 -15.80 -18.22 4.79
CA PRO A 151 -16.05 -19.21 5.84
C PRO A 151 -14.78 -20.02 6.11
N PHE A 152 -14.51 -20.32 7.37
CA PHE A 152 -13.44 -21.21 7.80
C PHE A 152 -13.99 -22.36 8.64
N VAL A 153 -13.37 -23.54 8.53
CA VAL A 153 -13.77 -24.72 9.31
C VAL A 153 -13.32 -24.52 10.75
N THR A 154 -14.28 -24.49 11.69
CA THR A 154 -14.01 -24.34 13.13
C THR A 154 -13.79 -25.68 13.84
N GLY A 155 -14.08 -26.79 13.18
CA GLY A 155 -13.85 -28.13 13.71
C GLY A 155 -14.15 -29.23 12.70
N VAL A 156 -13.40 -30.33 12.79
CA VAL A 156 -13.69 -31.59 12.10
C VAL A 156 -14.09 -32.60 13.17
N VAL A 157 -15.26 -33.21 13.04
CA VAL A 157 -15.66 -34.36 13.88
C VAL A 157 -15.24 -35.63 13.13
N PRO A 158 -14.13 -36.30 13.52
CA PRO A 158 -13.73 -37.54 12.87
C PRO A 158 -14.69 -38.66 13.26
N VAL A 159 -15.26 -39.34 12.26
CA VAL A 159 -15.99 -40.60 12.49
C VAL A 159 -14.97 -41.73 12.40
N VAL A 160 -14.59 -42.29 13.54
CA VAL A 160 -13.81 -43.53 13.59
C VAL A 160 -14.75 -44.73 13.67
N GLY A 161 -15.00 -45.39 12.54
CA GLY A 161 -15.72 -46.67 12.47
C GLY A 161 -16.69 -46.81 11.29
N ARG A 162 -16.64 -47.95 10.59
CA ARG A 162 -17.68 -48.38 9.63
C ARG A 162 -18.93 -48.77 10.40
N GLY A 163 -19.68 -47.80 10.89
CA GLY A 163 -20.89 -48.01 11.66
C GLY A 163 -21.86 -46.88 11.44
N TYR A 164 -22.88 -47.13 10.61
CA TYR A 164 -24.12 -46.37 10.60
C TYR A 164 -24.57 -46.15 12.05
N VAL A 165 -24.55 -44.90 12.52
CA VAL A 165 -25.29 -44.53 13.73
C VAL A 165 -26.57 -43.86 13.23
N PRO A 166 -27.73 -44.53 13.24
CA PRO A 166 -28.97 -43.84 12.95
C PRO A 166 -29.22 -42.86 14.11
N VAL A 167 -29.04 -41.56 13.84
CA VAL A 167 -29.58 -40.52 14.70
C VAL A 167 -31.08 -40.71 14.69
N ARG A 168 -31.63 -41.30 15.76
CA ARG A 168 -33.07 -41.48 15.94
C ARG A 168 -33.66 -40.10 16.28
N LEU A 169 -33.91 -39.30 15.25
CA LEU A 169 -34.67 -38.06 15.37
C LEU A 169 -36.08 -38.38 15.90
N PRO A 170 -36.65 -37.55 16.79
CA PRO A 170 -38.02 -37.70 17.24
C PRO A 170 -39.00 -37.61 16.04
N ALA A 171 -40.11 -38.34 16.12
CA ALA A 171 -41.03 -38.66 15.03
C ALA A 171 -41.70 -37.47 14.28
N ALA A 172 -41.35 -36.22 14.58
CA ALA A 172 -41.88 -35.03 13.92
C ALA A 172 -41.23 -34.72 12.55
N ALA A 173 -40.16 -35.40 12.15
CA ALA A 173 -39.41 -35.12 10.92
C ALA A 173 -39.76 -36.02 9.71
N ALA A 174 -40.93 -36.68 9.71
CA ALA A 174 -41.36 -37.61 8.66
C ALA A 174 -41.80 -36.93 7.33
N PHE A 175 -41.49 -35.66 7.12
CA PHE A 175 -41.97 -34.87 5.97
C PHE A 175 -40.94 -34.60 4.87
N PHE A 176 -39.75 -35.21 4.93
CA PHE A 176 -38.75 -35.06 3.86
C PHE A 176 -38.70 -36.31 2.98
N PRO A 177 -38.77 -36.17 1.63
CA PRO A 177 -38.65 -37.30 0.71
C PRO A 177 -37.26 -37.96 0.85
N PRO A 178 -37.15 -39.27 0.54
CA PRO A 178 -35.89 -39.99 0.64
C PRO A 178 -34.84 -39.35 -0.26
N VAL A 179 -33.72 -38.94 0.34
CA VAL A 179 -32.57 -38.41 -0.38
C VAL A 179 -32.01 -39.53 -1.27
N PRO A 180 -31.87 -39.35 -2.59
CA PRO A 180 -31.32 -40.40 -3.45
C PRO A 180 -29.91 -40.76 -3.00
N SER A 181 -29.66 -42.07 -2.95
CA SER A 181 -28.36 -42.72 -2.75
C SER A 181 -27.23 -41.88 -3.34
N GLN A 182 -26.43 -41.27 -2.48
CA GLN A 182 -25.30 -40.45 -2.87
C GLN A 182 -24.31 -41.29 -3.67
N GLY A 183 -23.85 -40.75 -4.81
CA GLY A 183 -22.77 -41.32 -5.59
C GLY A 183 -21.47 -41.43 -4.79
N PRO A 184 -20.41 -42.02 -5.38
CA PRO A 184 -19.14 -42.23 -4.68
C PRO A 184 -18.66 -40.94 -4.05
N SER A 185 -18.28 -41.02 -2.77
CA SER A 185 -17.87 -39.83 -2.03
C SER A 185 -16.64 -39.21 -2.71
N PRO A 186 -16.41 -37.90 -2.57
CA PRO A 186 -15.22 -37.24 -3.15
C PRO A 186 -13.91 -37.91 -2.72
N LEU A 187 -13.91 -38.55 -1.54
CA LEU A 187 -12.78 -39.27 -0.99
C LEU A 187 -12.58 -40.63 -1.65
N ASP A 188 -13.67 -41.35 -1.96
CA ASP A 188 -13.60 -42.60 -2.74
C ASP A 188 -13.05 -42.34 -4.15
N LEU A 189 -13.47 -41.24 -4.79
CA LEU A 189 -12.93 -40.83 -6.10
C LEU A 189 -11.46 -40.45 -6.04
N ALA A 190 -10.99 -39.89 -4.92
CA ALA A 190 -9.59 -39.53 -4.72
C ALA A 190 -8.71 -40.77 -4.49
N VAL A 191 -9.18 -41.70 -3.67
CA VAL A 191 -8.50 -42.98 -3.42
C VAL A 191 -8.45 -43.81 -4.71
N GLN A 192 -9.54 -43.86 -5.46
CA GLN A 192 -9.59 -44.56 -6.74
C GLN A 192 -8.58 -43.97 -7.74
N ARG A 193 -8.44 -42.64 -7.81
CA ARG A 193 -7.41 -41.97 -8.61
C ARG A 193 -5.99 -42.33 -8.18
N ILE A 194 -5.71 -42.38 -6.88
CA ILE A 194 -4.39 -42.75 -6.35
C ILE A 194 -4.05 -44.21 -6.71
N HIS A 195 -5.03 -45.11 -6.62
CA HIS A 195 -4.86 -46.51 -7.00
C HIS A 195 -4.63 -46.68 -8.51
N GLU A 196 -5.32 -45.89 -9.34
CA GLU A 196 -5.11 -45.88 -10.79
C GLU A 196 -3.76 -45.28 -11.20
N ASP A 197 -3.29 -44.23 -10.51
CA ASP A 197 -1.99 -43.63 -10.75
C ASP A 197 -0.84 -44.52 -10.29
N ALA A 198 -1.04 -45.27 -9.19
CA ALA A 198 -0.12 -46.31 -8.73
C ALA A 198 -0.05 -47.50 -9.71
N ALA A 199 -1.19 -47.93 -10.27
CA ALA A 199 -1.25 -49.00 -11.27
C ALA A 199 -0.60 -48.61 -12.62
N ARG A 200 -0.58 -47.30 -12.95
CA ARG A 200 0.09 -46.77 -14.15
C ARG A 200 1.59 -46.45 -13.94
N GLY A 201 2.16 -46.71 -12.77
CA GLY A 201 3.57 -46.45 -12.47
C GLY A 201 3.97 -44.97 -12.55
N ALA A 202 3.02 -44.05 -12.44
CA ALA A 202 3.26 -42.62 -12.53
C ALA A 202 3.47 -42.03 -11.13
N GLY A 203 4.73 -41.79 -10.76
CA GLY A 203 5.06 -40.95 -9.61
C GLY A 203 4.50 -39.52 -9.73
N PRO A 204 4.56 -38.71 -8.66
CA PRO A 204 3.96 -37.38 -8.63
C PRO A 204 4.49 -36.49 -9.76
N ARG A 205 3.64 -36.16 -10.73
CA ARG A 205 3.96 -35.24 -11.82
C ARG A 205 3.98 -33.82 -11.28
N LEU A 206 5.16 -33.34 -10.88
CA LEU A 206 5.47 -31.92 -10.92
C LEU A 206 5.23 -31.41 -12.34
N GLY A 207 4.54 -30.27 -12.46
CA GLY A 207 3.98 -29.75 -13.70
C GLY A 207 4.93 -29.82 -14.90
N ALA A 208 4.36 -30.19 -16.06
CA ALA A 208 5.09 -30.21 -17.33
C ALA A 208 5.70 -28.83 -17.63
N PRO A 209 6.94 -28.76 -18.13
CA PRO A 209 7.51 -27.52 -18.62
C PRO A 209 6.70 -27.08 -19.85
N GLN A 210 6.05 -25.93 -19.73
CA GLN A 210 5.46 -25.22 -20.87
C GLN A 210 6.56 -25.01 -21.92
N VAL A 211 6.42 -25.65 -23.08
CA VAL A 211 7.30 -25.47 -24.23
C VAL A 211 7.07 -24.05 -24.75
N ARG A 212 7.92 -23.11 -24.33
CA ARG A 212 7.97 -21.78 -24.94
C ARG A 212 8.49 -21.92 -26.37
N PRO A 213 7.87 -21.29 -27.38
CA PRO A 213 8.45 -21.22 -28.72
C PRO A 213 9.88 -20.68 -28.62
N GLN A 214 10.85 -21.38 -29.20
CA GLN A 214 12.23 -20.91 -29.28
C GLN A 214 12.29 -19.75 -30.27
N LEU A 215 12.01 -18.53 -29.79
CA LEU A 215 12.30 -17.32 -30.54
C LEU A 215 13.81 -17.26 -30.84
N THR A 216 14.16 -16.91 -32.06
CA THR A 216 15.56 -16.68 -32.46
C THR A 216 16.16 -15.51 -31.69
N ALA A 217 17.49 -15.39 -31.68
CA ALA A 217 18.17 -14.31 -30.96
C ALA A 217 17.75 -12.92 -31.47
N GLU A 218 17.49 -12.79 -32.77
CA GLU A 218 17.00 -11.56 -33.40
C GLU A 218 15.55 -11.25 -33.02
N GLU A 219 14.65 -12.25 -33.01
CA GLU A 219 13.26 -12.04 -32.58
C GLU A 219 13.16 -11.68 -31.09
N ARG A 220 14.05 -12.22 -30.24
CA ARG A 220 14.15 -11.81 -28.83
C ARG A 220 14.69 -10.39 -28.67
N ALA A 221 15.62 -9.97 -29.53
CA ALA A 221 16.13 -8.61 -29.53
C ALA A 221 15.05 -7.62 -29.98
N ALA A 222 14.34 -7.93 -31.07
CA ALA A 222 13.24 -7.11 -31.60
C ALA A 222 12.07 -6.99 -30.61
N ALA A 223 11.67 -8.10 -29.97
CA ALA A 223 10.63 -8.08 -28.95
C ALA A 223 11.04 -7.29 -27.69
N ARG A 224 12.34 -7.28 -27.33
CA ARG A 224 12.87 -6.46 -26.22
C ARG A 224 12.90 -4.97 -26.55
N VAL A 225 13.19 -4.60 -27.79
CA VAL A 225 13.18 -3.20 -28.23
C VAL A 225 11.74 -2.67 -28.34
N ALA A 226 10.82 -3.49 -28.86
CA ALA A 226 9.40 -3.12 -28.98
C ALA A 226 8.66 -3.08 -27.63
N ALA A 227 9.12 -3.84 -26.64
CA ALA A 227 8.56 -3.86 -25.28
C ALA A 227 9.33 -2.98 -24.29
N ALA A 228 10.35 -2.24 -24.74
CA ALA A 228 11.06 -1.30 -23.89
C ALA A 228 10.11 -0.12 -23.57
N PRO A 229 9.78 0.14 -22.29
CA PRO A 229 9.07 1.36 -21.93
C PRO A 229 9.91 2.56 -22.39
N ALA A 230 9.24 3.60 -22.90
CA ALA A 230 9.89 4.83 -23.34
C ALA A 230 10.84 5.32 -22.25
N SER A 231 12.10 5.53 -22.64
CA SER A 231 13.16 5.93 -21.72
C SER A 231 12.87 7.30 -21.14
N SER A 232 13.12 7.51 -19.85
CA SER A 232 12.99 8.82 -19.19
C SER A 232 13.88 9.90 -19.82
N ALA A 233 14.84 9.52 -20.68
CA ALA A 233 15.62 10.44 -21.51
C ALA A 233 14.79 11.20 -22.57
N GLU A 234 13.55 10.79 -22.87
CA GLU A 234 12.62 11.56 -23.72
C GLU A 234 11.86 12.63 -22.94
N HIS A 235 11.99 12.68 -21.62
CA HIS A 235 11.48 13.80 -20.83
C HIS A 235 12.63 14.79 -20.65
N GLY A 236 12.43 16.01 -21.14
CA GLY A 236 13.33 17.13 -20.89
C GLY A 236 13.30 17.48 -19.41
N ASP A 237 13.98 16.68 -18.59
CA ASP A 237 14.07 16.89 -17.16
C ASP A 237 14.75 18.24 -16.91
N LEU A 238 14.11 19.04 -16.06
CA LEU A 238 14.60 20.35 -15.64
C LEU A 238 16.01 20.20 -15.09
N SER A 239 16.96 20.99 -15.60
CA SER A 239 18.33 21.03 -15.08
C SER A 239 18.32 21.16 -13.55
N VAL A 240 19.27 20.52 -12.86
CA VAL A 240 19.43 20.61 -11.40
C VAL A 240 19.46 22.06 -10.90
N ALA A 241 19.97 22.99 -11.73
CA ALA A 241 19.94 24.42 -11.45
C ALA A 241 18.52 25.00 -11.47
N ALA A 242 17.67 24.58 -12.43
CA ALA A 242 16.27 24.98 -12.51
C ALA A 242 15.45 24.40 -11.35
N ILE A 243 15.71 23.15 -10.93
CA ILE A 243 15.04 22.55 -9.76
C ILE A 243 15.39 23.31 -8.47
N LYS A 244 16.66 23.68 -8.28
CA LYS A 244 17.09 24.49 -7.13
C LYS A 244 16.44 25.87 -7.13
N LEU A 245 16.37 26.52 -8.29
CA LEU A 245 15.74 27.83 -8.44
C LEU A 245 14.24 27.75 -8.15
N GLN A 246 13.56 26.74 -8.67
CA GLN A 246 12.13 26.52 -8.42
C GLN A 246 11.84 26.26 -6.94
N ARG A 247 12.66 25.45 -6.26
CA ARG A 247 12.52 25.21 -4.81
C ARG A 247 12.78 26.47 -3.99
N ALA A 248 13.76 27.29 -4.39
CA ALA A 248 14.03 28.56 -3.72
C ALA A 248 12.86 29.54 -3.87
N ASN A 249 12.25 29.61 -5.05
CA ASN A 249 11.06 30.45 -5.28
C ASN A 249 9.87 29.95 -4.45
N GLN A 250 9.64 28.63 -4.41
CA GLN A 250 8.56 28.05 -3.60
C GLN A 250 8.74 28.35 -2.10
N LEU A 251 9.94 28.17 -1.56
CA LEU A 251 10.22 28.49 -0.16
C LEU A 251 10.06 29.99 0.13
N ALA A 252 10.40 30.86 -0.83
CA ALA A 252 10.18 32.30 -0.69
C ALA A 252 8.68 32.68 -0.73
N GLU A 253 7.90 32.03 -1.60
CA GLU A 253 6.45 32.20 -1.67
C GLU A 253 5.76 31.71 -0.39
N GLU A 254 6.16 30.55 0.12
CA GLU A 254 5.66 29.99 1.39
C GLU A 254 5.97 30.91 2.58
N ALA A 255 7.22 31.39 2.69
CA ALA A 255 7.59 32.32 3.75
C ALA A 255 6.83 33.65 3.66
N ALA A 256 6.58 34.16 2.44
CA ALA A 256 5.78 35.37 2.25
C ALA A 256 4.30 35.14 2.62
N ALA A 257 3.73 33.97 2.33
CA ALA A 257 2.36 33.63 2.68
C ALA A 257 2.19 33.49 4.20
N GLU A 258 3.12 32.84 4.89
CA GLU A 258 3.12 32.73 6.35
C GLU A 258 3.19 34.09 7.02
N GLN A 259 4.06 34.97 6.53
CA GLN A 259 4.21 36.33 7.04
C GLN A 259 2.91 37.16 6.86
N ALA A 260 2.25 37.03 5.71
CA ALA A 260 0.97 37.70 5.45
C ALA A 260 -0.15 37.19 6.38
N GLU A 261 -0.18 35.89 6.70
CA GLU A 261 -1.15 35.33 7.66
C GLU A 261 -0.92 35.86 9.08
N ILE A 262 0.35 35.95 9.51
CA ILE A 262 0.73 36.53 10.81
C ILE A 262 0.26 37.99 10.89
N GLU A 263 0.52 38.79 9.86
CA GLU A 263 0.12 40.19 9.80
C GLU A 263 -1.39 40.37 9.84
N ALA A 264 -2.15 39.54 9.11
CA ALA A 264 -3.60 39.55 9.15
C ALA A 264 -4.17 39.20 10.53
N LEU A 265 -3.54 38.27 11.26
CA LEU A 265 -3.91 37.94 12.63
C LEU A 265 -3.60 39.09 13.61
N VAL A 266 -2.45 39.74 13.43
CA VAL A 266 -2.06 40.93 14.23
C VAL A 266 -3.01 42.10 13.98
N GLU A 267 -3.42 42.34 12.73
CA GLU A 267 -4.39 43.40 12.40
C GLU A 267 -5.76 43.12 13.04
N LYS A 268 -6.25 41.88 12.96
CA LYS A 268 -7.49 41.45 13.65
C LYS A 268 -7.38 41.64 15.16
N ALA A 269 -6.23 41.33 15.75
CA ALA A 269 -5.99 41.54 17.17
C ALA A 269 -6.03 43.03 17.53
N ARG A 270 -5.37 43.90 16.75
CA ARG A 270 -5.41 45.37 16.93
C ARG A 270 -6.83 45.93 16.80
N GLY A 271 -7.61 45.45 15.84
CA GLY A 271 -9.02 45.83 15.70
C GLY A 271 -9.86 45.42 16.91
N ALA A 272 -9.60 44.24 17.48
CA ALA A 272 -10.25 43.80 18.72
C ALA A 272 -9.85 44.63 19.95
N VAL A 273 -8.60 45.09 20.03
CA VAL A 273 -8.14 46.03 21.07
C VAL A 273 -8.88 47.37 20.96
N ALA A 274 -8.94 47.94 19.76
CA ALA A 274 -9.67 49.19 19.51
C ALA A 274 -11.16 49.09 19.85
N ALA A 275 -11.74 47.90 19.69
CA ALA A 275 -13.13 47.60 20.07
C ALA A 275 -13.32 47.28 21.57
N GLY A 276 -12.28 47.35 22.40
CA GLY A 276 -12.32 47.06 23.84
C GLY A 276 -12.47 45.57 24.18
N LYS A 277 -12.24 44.66 23.24
CA LYS A 277 -12.42 43.20 23.40
C LYS A 277 -11.08 42.51 23.70
N ALA A 278 -10.51 42.78 24.88
CA ALA A 278 -9.18 42.29 25.28
C ALA A 278 -9.03 40.76 25.23
N GLY A 279 -10.07 40.01 25.60
CA GLY A 279 -10.05 38.54 25.52
C GLY A 279 -9.93 37.99 24.09
N VAL A 280 -10.61 38.63 23.13
CA VAL A 280 -10.57 38.23 21.71
C VAL A 280 -9.23 38.61 21.08
N ALA A 281 -8.70 39.79 21.42
CA ALA A 281 -7.37 40.22 20.98
C ALA A 281 -6.27 39.23 21.41
N ARG A 282 -6.32 38.72 22.65
CA ARG A 282 -5.37 37.70 23.15
C ARG A 282 -5.42 36.41 22.35
N ILE A 283 -6.59 35.95 21.91
CA ILE A 283 -6.71 34.74 21.09
C ILE A 283 -6.00 34.93 19.75
N TYR A 284 -6.23 36.06 19.07
CA TYR A 284 -5.59 36.34 17.79
C TYR A 284 -4.08 36.54 17.92
N TYR A 285 -3.61 37.22 18.97
CA TYR A 285 -2.18 37.34 19.21
C TYR A 285 -1.53 35.99 19.56
N ARG A 286 -2.19 35.10 20.32
CA ARG A 286 -1.67 33.73 20.54
C ARG A 286 -1.57 32.94 19.24
N GLN A 287 -2.59 33.03 18.37
CA GLN A 287 -2.58 32.38 17.05
C GLN A 287 -1.47 32.90 16.14
N ALA A 288 -1.16 34.19 16.22
CA ALA A 288 -0.04 34.79 15.51
C ALA A 288 1.31 34.34 16.10
N ALA A 289 1.44 34.32 17.43
CA ALA A 289 2.67 33.91 18.13
C ALA A 289 3.04 32.44 17.92
N THR A 290 2.07 31.55 17.67
CA THR A 290 2.34 30.14 17.34
C THR A 290 2.94 29.96 15.95
N ARG A 291 2.71 30.91 15.04
CA ARG A 291 3.19 30.88 13.65
C ARG A 291 4.45 31.73 13.46
N ALA A 292 4.60 32.80 14.24
CA ALA A 292 5.76 33.67 14.19
C ALA A 292 7.01 33.02 14.81
N THR A 293 8.19 33.37 14.30
CA THR A 293 9.49 32.96 14.83
C THR A 293 10.39 34.17 15.05
N GLY A 294 11.39 34.05 15.93
CA GLY A 294 12.36 35.13 16.17
C GLY A 294 11.75 36.41 16.79
N GLU A 295 12.16 37.56 16.26
CA GLU A 295 11.82 38.90 16.78
C GLU A 295 10.32 39.21 16.74
N THR A 296 9.63 38.83 15.66
CA THR A 296 8.18 39.06 15.51
C THR A 296 7.37 38.33 16.59
N ARG A 297 7.80 37.12 16.97
CA ARG A 297 7.17 36.38 18.07
C ARG A 297 7.33 37.10 19.41
N SER A 298 8.53 37.58 19.72
CA SER A 298 8.79 38.32 20.97
C SER A 298 7.95 39.61 21.05
N ALA A 299 7.81 40.33 19.94
CA ALA A 299 6.96 41.52 19.87
C ALA A 299 5.47 41.19 20.12
N ILE A 300 4.97 40.09 19.56
CA ILE A 300 3.58 39.64 19.77
C ILE A 300 3.35 39.21 21.22
N LEU A 301 4.32 38.53 21.85
CA LEU A 301 4.21 38.12 23.25
C LEU A 301 4.19 39.32 24.21
N SER A 302 5.05 40.33 23.96
CA SER A 302 5.01 41.61 24.68
C SER A 302 3.62 42.26 24.59
N ALA A 303 3.02 42.27 23.40
CA ALA A 303 1.67 42.81 23.21
C ALA A 303 0.57 42.00 23.92
N ILE A 304 0.78 40.72 24.23
CA ILE A 304 -0.14 39.92 25.04
C ILE A 304 -0.03 40.30 26.51
N GLU A 305 1.18 40.56 27.01
CA GLU A 305 1.43 40.97 28.40
C GLU A 305 0.82 42.34 28.70
N ASP A 306 0.93 43.29 27.76
CA ASP A 306 0.33 44.63 27.86
C ASP A 306 -1.20 44.62 27.97
N LEU A 307 -1.86 43.54 27.51
CA LEU A 307 -3.32 43.41 27.56
C LEU A 307 -3.85 42.97 28.94
N GLY A 308 -2.98 42.61 29.88
CA GLY A 308 -3.34 42.18 31.23
C GLY A 308 -4.13 40.86 31.28
N GLU A 309 -4.36 40.36 32.51
CA GLU A 309 -5.19 39.17 32.74
C GLU A 309 -6.68 39.38 32.48
#